data_AF-A0A653DEH3-F1
#
_entry.id   AF-A0A653DEH3-F1
#
_cell.length_a   1.000
_cell.length_b   1.000
_cell.length_c   1.000
_cell.angle_alpha   90.00
_cell.angle_beta   90.00
_cell.angle_gamma   90.00
#
_symmetry.space_group_name_H-M   'P 1'
#
loop_
_entity.id
_entity.type
_entity.pdbx_description
1 polymer ?
#
loop_
_entity_poly.entity_id
_entity_poly.type
_entity_poly.pdbx_seq_one_letter_code
_entity_poly.pdbx_strand_id
1 'polypeptide(L)' 'MERSCMCCQESGEREASVSLFCPKAKPGERKFIKVTTKAPLECMCRPCTGVEESAVIPQEIAGYADEAPLSGHFLKSHQL' A
#
# COMPACT_ATOMS: atom_id res chain seq x y z
N MET A 1 -28.44 -24.04 -7.01
CA MET A 1 -28.57 -23.00 -5.97
C MET A 1 -27.56 -21.92 -6.29
N GLU A 2 -28.03 -20.72 -6.65
CA GLU A 2 -27.16 -19.58 -6.92
C GLU A 2 -26.53 -19.08 -5.61
N ARG A 3 -25.23 -18.83 -5.60
CA ARG A 3 -24.49 -18.32 -4.44
C ARG A 3 -24.04 -16.91 -4.73
N SER A 4 -24.41 -15.96 -3.88
CA SER A 4 -23.90 -14.58 -3.92
C SER A 4 -22.89 -14.33 -2.79
N CYS A 5 -21.90 -13.51 -3.09
CA CYS A 5 -20.88 -13.05 -2.16
C CYS A 5 -20.74 -11.54 -2.36
N MET A 6 -20.57 -10.79 -1.27
CA MET A 6 -20.32 -9.35 -1.29
C MET A 6 -19.06 -9.03 -0.48
N CYS A 7 -18.17 -8.19 -1.03
CA CYS A 7 -16.97 -7.68 -0.36
C CYS A 7 -17.13 -6.20 -0.02
N CYS A 8 -16.53 -5.78 1.09
CA CYS A 8 -16.33 -4.36 1.39
C CYS A 8 -15.24 -3.81 0.46
N GLN A 9 -15.58 -2.91 -0.44
CA GLN A 9 -14.66 -2.34 -1.41
C GLN A 9 -14.60 -0.82 -1.24
N GLU A 10 -13.38 -0.29 -1.28
CA GLU A 10 -13.11 1.15 -1.27
C GLU A 10 -13.75 1.83 -2.49
N SER A 11 -14.30 3.02 -2.28
CA SER A 11 -14.91 3.85 -3.32
C SER A 11 -14.46 5.29 -3.17
N GLY A 12 -13.92 5.82 -4.26
CA GLY A 12 -13.33 7.15 -4.27
C GLY A 12 -12.05 7.25 -3.43
N GLU A 13 -11.28 8.29 -3.67
CA GLU A 13 -10.03 8.56 -2.97
C GLU A 13 -10.01 10.02 -2.53
N ARG A 14 -9.51 10.28 -1.33
CA ARG A 14 -9.14 11.62 -0.87
C ARG A 14 -7.67 11.69 -0.57
N GLU A 15 -7.09 12.84 -0.87
CA GLU A 15 -5.71 13.16 -0.54
C GLU A 15 -5.67 14.13 0.66
N ALA A 16 -4.75 13.90 1.59
CA ALA A 16 -4.45 14.80 2.69
C ALA A 16 -2.95 15.06 2.74
N SER A 17 -2.56 16.30 3.04
CA SER A 17 -1.16 16.67 3.26
C SER A 17 -0.98 17.22 4.66
N VAL A 18 0.04 16.75 5.37
CA VAL A 18 0.46 17.28 6.66
C VAL A 18 1.94 17.64 6.64
N SER A 19 2.31 18.73 7.33
CA SER A 19 3.72 19.05 7.54
C SER A 19 4.16 18.49 8.89
N LEU A 20 5.10 17.54 8.87
CA LEU A 20 5.69 16.95 10.06
C LEU A 20 6.96 17.70 10.43
N PHE A 21 7.12 17.98 11.72
CA PHE A 21 8.36 18.53 12.27
C PHE A 21 9.29 17.41 12.75
N CYS A 22 10.51 17.37 12.22
CA CYS A 22 11.57 16.43 12.57
C CYS A 22 12.60 17.14 13.47
N PRO A 23 12.49 17.04 14.80
CA PRO A 23 13.34 17.78 15.74
C PRO A 23 14.82 17.39 15.67
N LYS A 24 15.13 16.21 15.14
CA LYS A 24 16.47 15.63 15.04
C LYS A 24 16.97 15.48 13.59
N ALA A 25 16.43 16.27 12.66
CA ALA A 25 16.90 16.28 11.27
C ALA A 25 18.42 16.55 11.22
N LYS A 26 19.14 15.84 10.35
CA LYS A 26 20.61 15.99 10.24
C LYS A 26 20.96 17.38 9.69
N PRO A 27 22.17 17.90 9.95
CA PRO A 27 22.62 19.14 9.34
C PRO A 27 22.50 19.09 7.81
N GLY A 28 21.80 20.06 7.22
CA GLY A 28 21.51 20.10 5.78
C GLY A 28 20.16 19.49 5.36
N GLU A 29 19.47 18.77 6.25
CA GLU A 29 18.11 18.25 5.99
C GLU A 29 17.02 19.26 6.39
N ARG A 30 15.84 19.11 5.78
CA ARG A 30 14.67 19.93 6.13
C ARG A 30 14.08 19.46 7.45
N LYS A 31 13.92 20.38 8.41
CA LYS A 31 13.23 20.13 9.69
C LYS A 31 11.72 19.95 9.56
N PHE A 32 11.12 20.48 8.50
CA PHE A 32 9.71 20.28 8.19
C PHE A 32 9.59 19.49 6.89
N ILE A 33 8.86 18.38 6.93
CA ILE A 33 8.65 17.49 5.79
C ILE A 33 7.15 17.46 5.49
N LYS A 34 6.78 17.71 4.23
CA LYS A 34 5.39 17.55 3.78
C LYS A 34 5.17 16.08 3.45
N VAL A 35 4.25 15.43 4.16
CA VAL A 35 3.81 14.07 3.88
C VAL A 35 2.40 14.13 3.29
N THR A 36 2.23 13.51 2.14
CA THR A 36 0.95 13.36 1.46
C THR A 36 0.48 11.92 1.64
N THR A 37 -0.77 11.74 2.07
CA THR A 37 -1.40 10.43 2.20
C THR A 37 -2.72 10.40 1.44
N LYS A 38 -3.10 9.21 0.99
CA LYS A 38 -4.37 8.93 0.32
C LYS A 38 -5.19 7.97 1.18
N ALA A 39 -6.49 8.16 1.19
CA ALA A 39 -7.42 7.29 1.90
C ALA A 39 -8.74 7.18 1.13
N PRO A 40 -9.47 6.07 1.26
CA PRO A 40 -10.79 5.94 0.65
C PRO A 40 -11.75 6.98 1.21
N LEU A 41 -12.64 7.49 0.36
CA LEU A 41 -13.71 8.40 0.78
C LEU A 41 -14.82 7.64 1.51
N GLU A 42 -15.20 6.49 0.96
CA GLU A 42 -16.22 5.61 1.49
C GLU A 42 -15.89 4.15 1.18
N CYS A 43 -16.59 3.22 1.83
CA CYS A 43 -16.54 1.81 1.48
C CYS A 43 -17.97 1.32 1.19
N MET A 44 -18.11 0.45 0.19
CA MET A 44 -19.39 -0.12 -0.21
C MET A 44 -19.33 -1.64 -0.34
N CYS A 45 -20.43 -2.32 0.00
CA CYS A 45 -20.58 -3.75 -0.28
C CYS A 45 -20.85 -3.95 -1.77
N ARG A 46 -19.90 -4.54 -2.50
CA ARG A 46 -20.01 -4.86 -3.93
C ARG A 46 -19.91 -6.36 -4.15
N PRO A 47 -20.51 -6.92 -5.22
CA PRO A 47 -20.35 -8.34 -5.52
C PRO A 47 -18.88 -8.71 -5.53
N CYS A 48 -18.54 -9.82 -4.88
CA CYS A 48 -17.17 -10.34 -4.88
C CYS A 48 -16.75 -10.59 -6.34
N THR A 49 -15.87 -9.76 -6.88
CA THR A 49 -15.13 -10.11 -8.09
C THR A 49 -14.01 -11.07 -7.72
N GLY A 50 -13.43 -11.75 -8.71
CA GLY A 50 -12.16 -12.44 -8.49
C GLY A 50 -11.14 -11.46 -7.89
N VAL A 51 -10.26 -11.98 -7.03
CA VAL A 51 -9.13 -11.20 -6.54
C VAL A 51 -8.25 -10.88 -7.75
N GLU A 52 -7.94 -9.60 -7.98
CA GLU A 52 -6.91 -9.25 -8.95
C GLU A 52 -5.55 -9.59 -8.34
N GLU A 53 -5.06 -10.79 -8.63
CA GLU A 53 -3.80 -11.32 -8.07
C GLU A 53 -2.61 -10.40 -8.35
N SER A 54 -2.63 -9.67 -9.47
CA SER A 54 -1.62 -8.66 -9.83
C SER A 54 -1.60 -7.45 -8.89
N ALA A 55 -2.68 -7.16 -8.18
CA ALA A 55 -2.78 -6.07 -7.22
C ALA A 55 -2.48 -6.51 -5.78
N VAL A 56 -2.31 -7.82 -5.54
CA VAL A 56 -2.01 -8.35 -4.20
C VAL A 56 -0.50 -8.32 -3.96
N ILE A 57 -0.07 -7.41 -3.08
CA ILE A 57 1.32 -7.30 -2.69
C ILE A 57 1.49 -7.90 -1.27
N PRO A 58 2.37 -8.91 -1.09
CA PRO A 58 2.69 -9.42 0.23
C PRO A 58 3.11 -8.29 1.18
N GLN A 59 2.63 -8.33 2.43
CA GLN A 59 2.88 -7.29 3.42
C GLN A 59 4.38 -7.05 3.66
N GLU A 60 5.23 -8.07 3.47
CA GLU A 60 6.68 -7.98 3.58
C GLU A 60 7.32 -7.08 2.50
N ILE A 61 6.65 -6.90 1.36
CA ILE A 61 7.16 -6.11 0.23
C ILE A 61 6.27 -4.91 -0.13
N ALA A 62 5.15 -4.71 0.56
CA ALA A 62 4.22 -3.60 0.32
C ALA A 62 4.88 -2.21 0.46
N GLY A 63 5.92 -2.08 1.30
CA GLY A 63 6.71 -0.85 1.45
C GLY A 63 7.83 -0.66 0.42
N TYR A 64 8.07 -1.65 -0.45
CA TYR A 64 9.16 -1.66 -1.44
C TYR A 64 8.64 -1.63 -2.89
N ALA A 65 7.31 -1.62 -3.08
CA ALA A 65 6.67 -1.73 -4.40
C ALA A 65 6.96 -0.55 -5.35
N ASP A 66 7.41 0.60 -4.83
CA ASP A 66 7.77 1.79 -5.62
C ASP A 66 9.30 1.87 -5.94
N GLU A 67 10.10 0.95 -5.41
CA GLU A 67 11.57 0.90 -5.60
C GLU A 67 11.95 -0.31 -6.49
N ALA A 68 12.13 -0.11 -7.79
CA ALA A 68 12.56 -1.16 -8.71
C ALA A 68 14.04 -1.57 -8.53
N PRO A 69 14.45 -2.80 -8.95
CA PRO A 69 13.92 -4.10 -8.57
C PRO A 69 14.85 -4.80 -7.56
N LEU A 70 14.27 -5.47 -6.56
CA LEU A 70 14.97 -6.42 -5.66
C LEU A 70 15.35 -7.71 -6.42
N SER A 71 16.12 -7.60 -7.50
CA SER A 71 16.64 -8.75 -8.24
C SER A 71 17.70 -9.47 -7.40
N GLY A 72 17.28 -10.50 -6.65
CA GLY A 72 18.21 -11.51 -6.11
C GLY A 72 18.01 -11.94 -4.65
N HIS A 73 17.09 -11.35 -3.90
CA HIS A 73 16.98 -11.67 -2.46
C HIS A 73 16.29 -13.01 -2.14
N PHE A 74 15.51 -13.58 -3.07
CA PHE A 74 14.74 -14.81 -2.81
C PHE A 74 15.31 -16.10 -3.42
N LEU A 75 16.46 -16.04 -4.10
CA LEU A 75 17.16 -17.23 -4.62
C LEU A 75 17.97 -17.95 -3.53
N LYS A 76 17.33 -18.37 -2.43
CA LYS A 76 17.88 -19.41 -1.52
C LYS A 76 16.87 -19.86 -0.46
N SER A 77 15.85 -20.58 -0.88
CA SER A 77 15.09 -21.44 0.03
C SER A 77 14.23 -22.40 -0.78
N HIS A 78 14.84 -23.46 -1.31
CA HIS A 78 14.24 -24.78 -1.47
C HIS A 78 15.30 -25.74 -2.00
N GLN A 79 16.09 -26.28 -1.07
CA GLN A 79 16.77 -27.54 -1.26
C GLN A 79 16.31 -28.45 -0.11
N LEU A 80 15.25 -29.21 -0.38
CA LEU A 80 14.89 -30.46 0.27
C LEU A 80 14.25 -31.34 -0.80
#